data_AF-D0UQ57-F1
#
_entry.id   AF-D0UQ57-F1
#
_cell.length_a   1.000
_cell.length_b   1.000
_cell.length_c   1.000
_cell.angle_alpha   90.00
_cell.angle_beta   90.00
_cell.angle_gamma   90.00
#
_symmetry.space_group_name_H-M   'P 1'
#
loop_
_entity.id
_entity.type
_entity.pdbx_description
1 polymer ?
#
loop_
_entity_poly.entity_id
_entity_poly.type
_entity_poly.pdbx_seq_one_letter_code
_entity_poly.pdbx_strand_id
1 'polypeptide(L)'
;AITMMNHPTEAWRESHFKDIVTKVANIELYYKAVQFYLDYKPMLLNDLLLVLAPRMDHTRAVSYFAKSDHLQLVKPYLRAVQSLNNKAINEALNSLLIEEEDYQGLRTSIDAF
;
A
#
# COMPACT_ATOMS: atom_id res chain seq x y z
N ALA A 1 -11.82 15.63 2.65
CA ALA A 1 -10.62 14.98 2.07
C ALA A 1 -9.68 16.01 1.45
N ILE A 2 -10.05 16.70 0.37
CA ILE A 2 -9.18 17.66 -0.35
C ILE A 2 -8.63 18.77 0.56
N THR A 3 -9.46 19.36 1.44
CA THR A 3 -9.03 20.41 2.38
C THR A 3 -7.96 19.96 3.37
N MET A 4 -7.97 18.69 3.79
CA MET A 4 -6.97 18.13 4.71
C MET A 4 -5.64 17.83 4.01
N MET A 5 -5.66 17.61 2.69
CA MET A 5 -4.47 17.38 1.88
C MET A 5 -3.77 18.70 1.51
N ASN A 6 -4.53 19.80 1.49
CA ASN A 6 -4.01 21.14 1.19
C ASN A 6 -3.50 21.90 2.44
N HIS A 7 -3.90 21.48 3.66
CA HIS A 7 -3.48 22.10 4.93
C HIS A 7 -3.07 21.04 5.97
N PRO A 8 -1.92 20.37 5.78
CA PRO A 8 -1.51 19.22 6.60
C PRO A 8 -1.30 19.52 8.09
N THR A 9 -0.94 20.76 8.45
CA THR A 9 -0.63 21.17 9.84
C THR A 9 -1.84 21.53 10.69
N GLU A 10 -2.99 21.90 10.09
CA GLU A 10 -4.13 22.47 10.83
C GLU A 10 -5.34 21.53 10.98
N ALA A 11 -5.50 20.52 10.11
CA ALA A 11 -6.73 19.70 10.05
C ALA A 11 -6.52 18.18 10.10
N TRP A 12 -5.27 17.70 10.20
CA TRP A 12 -5.00 16.26 10.12
C TRP A 12 -5.27 15.56 11.46
N ARG A 13 -6.32 14.73 11.48
CA ARG A 13 -6.56 13.70 12.52
C ARG A 13 -6.59 12.35 11.84
N GLU A 14 -5.63 11.48 12.16
CA GLU A 14 -5.39 10.20 11.46
C GLU A 14 -6.64 9.32 11.32
N SER A 15 -7.31 9.03 12.44
CA SER A 15 -8.52 8.21 12.47
C SER A 15 -9.63 8.82 11.61
N HIS A 16 -9.79 10.14 11.67
CA HIS A 16 -10.82 10.83 10.89
C HIS A 16 -10.51 10.82 9.38
N PHE A 17 -9.24 10.90 9.00
CA PHE A 17 -8.84 10.78 7.59
C PHE A 17 -9.12 9.36 7.05
N LYS A 18 -8.74 8.32 7.80
CA LYS A 18 -9.01 6.91 7.46
C LYS A 18 -10.52 6.65 7.31
N ASP A 19 -11.35 7.22 8.17
CA ASP A 19 -12.82 7.10 8.10
C ASP A 19 -13.45 7.81 6.89
N ILE A 20 -12.86 8.93 6.46
CA ILE A 20 -13.36 9.68 5.30
C ILE A 20 -12.90 9.01 4.01
N VAL A 21 -11.62 8.64 3.90
CA VAL A 21 -11.04 8.14 2.65
C VAL A 21 -11.70 6.83 2.21
N THR A 22 -12.06 5.95 3.15
CA THR A 22 -12.78 4.68 2.85
C THR A 22 -14.18 4.89 2.27
N LYS A 23 -14.82 6.03 2.54
CA LYS A 23 -16.17 6.36 2.07
C LYS A 23 -16.18 7.00 0.68
N VAL A 24 -15.02 7.37 0.16
CA VAL A 24 -14.88 8.03 -1.14
C VAL A 24 -15.02 6.98 -2.25
N ALA A 25 -15.91 7.23 -3.22
CA ALA A 25 -16.08 6.35 -4.38
C ALA A 25 -14.99 6.55 -5.46
N ASN A 26 -14.34 7.72 -5.47
CA ASN A 26 -13.33 8.06 -6.46
C ASN A 26 -11.96 7.46 -6.10
N ILE A 27 -11.55 6.44 -6.85
CA ILE A 27 -10.28 5.71 -6.69
C ILE A 27 -9.05 6.62 -6.90
N GLU A 28 -9.15 7.68 -7.72
CA GLU A 28 -8.03 8.62 -7.90
C GLU A 28 -7.68 9.38 -6.61
N LEU A 29 -8.66 9.56 -5.70
CA LEU A 29 -8.39 10.15 -4.39
C LEU A 29 -7.58 9.21 -3.48
N TYR A 30 -7.61 7.90 -3.72
CA TYR A 30 -6.78 6.95 -2.97
C TYR A 30 -5.30 7.12 -3.33
N TYR A 31 -4.98 7.20 -4.62
CA TYR A 31 -3.59 7.41 -5.06
C TYR A 31 -3.05 8.77 -4.63
N LYS A 32 -3.89 9.82 -4.59
CA LYS A 32 -3.50 11.10 -3.99
C LYS A 32 -3.24 10.97 -2.48
N ALA A 33 -4.05 10.20 -1.76
CA ALA A 33 -3.84 9.96 -0.33
C ALA A 33 -2.56 9.14 -0.09
N VAL A 34 -2.30 8.13 -0.92
CA VAL A 34 -1.05 7.35 -0.89
C VAL A 34 0.16 8.25 -1.12
N GLN A 35 0.13 9.13 -2.13
CA GLN A 35 1.21 10.10 -2.36
C GLN A 35 1.42 11.02 -1.15
N PHE A 36 0.34 11.56 -0.57
CA PHE A 36 0.43 12.39 0.63
C PHE A 36 1.08 11.65 1.81
N TYR A 37 0.74 10.36 2.02
CA TYR A 37 1.37 9.57 3.07
C TYR A 37 2.83 9.24 2.75
N LEU A 38 3.17 8.96 1.49
CA LEU A 38 4.56 8.78 1.07
C LEU A 38 5.39 10.03 1.38
N ASP A 39 4.89 11.23 1.05
CA ASP A 39 5.64 12.48 1.17
C ASP A 39 5.79 12.95 2.62
N TYR A 40 4.74 12.80 3.44
CA TYR A 40 4.69 13.43 4.77
C TYR A 40 4.68 12.45 5.94
N LYS A 41 4.21 11.21 5.75
CA LYS A 41 3.98 10.23 6.84
C LYS A 41 4.24 8.78 6.37
N PRO A 42 5.44 8.45 5.87
CA PRO A 42 5.71 7.15 5.24
C PRO A 42 5.50 5.96 6.19
N MET A 43 5.75 6.15 7.49
CA MET A 43 5.55 5.12 8.51
C MET A 43 4.09 4.68 8.69
N LEU A 44 3.12 5.52 8.31
CA LEU A 44 1.69 5.23 8.42
C LEU A 44 1.08 4.73 7.11
N LEU A 45 1.89 4.64 6.04
CA LEU A 45 1.41 4.28 4.71
C LEU A 45 0.83 2.87 4.67
N ASN A 46 1.49 1.89 5.30
CA ASN A 46 1.01 0.51 5.30
C ASN A 46 -0.38 0.39 5.94
N ASP A 47 -0.61 1.07 7.06
CA ASP A 47 -1.93 1.07 7.71
C ASP A 47 -3.01 1.69 6.83
N LEU A 48 -2.69 2.77 6.09
CA LEU A 48 -3.60 3.34 5.11
C LEU A 48 -3.90 2.33 3.99
N LEU A 49 -2.87 1.69 3.44
CA LEU A 49 -3.03 0.72 2.35
C LEU A 49 -3.89 -0.47 2.75
N LEU A 50 -3.75 -0.98 3.98
CA LEU A 50 -4.60 -2.05 4.51
C LEU A 50 -6.07 -1.65 4.59
N VAL A 51 -6.33 -0.42 5.03
CA VAL A 51 -7.69 0.14 5.08
C VAL A 51 -8.30 0.32 3.68
N LEU A 52 -7.48 0.67 2.70
CA LEU A 52 -7.90 0.85 1.31
C LEU A 52 -7.95 -0.47 0.50
N ALA A 53 -7.27 -1.52 0.96
CA ALA A 53 -7.08 -2.79 0.26
C ALA A 53 -8.37 -3.36 -0.37
N PRO A 54 -9.53 -3.39 0.31
CA PRO A 54 -10.76 -3.99 -0.25
C PRO A 54 -11.28 -3.29 -1.52
N ARG A 55 -10.83 -2.07 -1.81
CA ARG A 55 -11.29 -1.25 -2.95
C ARG A 55 -10.16 -0.84 -3.88
N MET A 56 -8.92 -1.26 -3.61
CA MET A 56 -7.76 -0.90 -4.42
C MET A 56 -7.54 -1.90 -5.55
N ASP A 57 -7.08 -1.38 -6.68
CA ASP A 57 -6.47 -2.21 -7.72
C ASP A 57 -5.03 -2.53 -7.31
N HIS A 58 -4.80 -3.78 -6.88
CA HIS A 58 -3.50 -4.23 -6.39
C HIS A 58 -2.42 -4.23 -7.48
N THR A 59 -2.78 -4.57 -8.72
CA THR A 59 -1.84 -4.59 -9.86
C THR A 59 -1.34 -3.18 -10.18
N ARG A 60 -2.26 -2.20 -10.19
CA ARG A 60 -1.92 -0.78 -10.37
C ARG A 60 -1.09 -0.25 -9.21
N ALA A 61 -1.42 -0.64 -7.97
CA ALA A 61 -0.65 -0.25 -6.78
C ALA A 61 0.80 -0.77 -6.83
N VAL A 62 1.01 -2.05 -7.15
CA VAL A 62 2.35 -2.63 -7.35
C VAL A 62 3.12 -1.86 -8.41
N SER A 63 2.50 -1.62 -9.58
CA SER A 63 3.13 -0.87 -10.67
C SER A 63 3.53 0.54 -10.28
N TYR A 64 2.72 1.20 -9.43
CA TYR A 64 3.01 2.54 -8.91
C TYR A 64 4.22 2.51 -7.96
N PHE A 65 4.25 1.61 -6.98
CA PHE A 65 5.37 1.51 -6.03
C PHE A 65 6.66 1.00 -6.67
N ALA A 66 6.58 0.12 -7.66
CA ALA A 66 7.73 -0.37 -8.42
C ALA A 66 8.43 0.76 -9.18
N LYS A 67 7.66 1.66 -9.81
CA LYS A 67 8.22 2.81 -10.55
C LYS A 67 8.89 3.85 -9.65
N SER A 68 8.49 3.92 -8.38
CA SER A 68 9.02 4.86 -7.41
C SER A 68 10.04 4.24 -6.45
N ASP A 69 10.46 2.99 -6.70
CA ASP A 69 11.40 2.25 -5.85
C ASP A 69 10.97 2.15 -4.37
N HIS A 70 9.67 2.02 -4.14
CA HIS A 70 9.06 1.99 -2.80
C HIS A 70 8.47 0.62 -2.44
N LEU A 71 8.78 -0.44 -3.20
CA LEU A 71 8.25 -1.78 -2.94
C LEU A 71 8.66 -2.32 -1.57
N GLN A 72 9.90 -2.08 -1.14
CA GLN A 72 10.38 -2.48 0.18
C GLN A 72 9.56 -1.83 1.30
N LEU A 73 9.23 -0.54 1.17
CA LEU A 73 8.44 0.20 2.17
C LEU A 73 7.04 -0.41 2.36
N VAL A 74 6.42 -0.88 1.28
CA VAL A 74 5.06 -1.44 1.29
C VAL A 74 5.02 -2.97 1.44
N LYS A 75 6.15 -3.62 1.74
CA LYS A 75 6.23 -5.08 1.94
C LYS A 75 5.21 -5.62 2.95
N PRO A 76 4.92 -4.96 4.10
CA PRO A 76 3.88 -5.43 5.01
C PRO A 76 2.49 -5.48 4.36
N TYR A 77 2.14 -4.47 3.56
CA TYR A 77 0.92 -4.48 2.76
C TYR A 77 0.91 -5.61 1.72
N LEU A 78 2.01 -5.83 0.99
CA LEU A 78 2.10 -6.91 -0.01
C LEU A 78 1.86 -8.29 0.62
N ARG A 79 2.47 -8.57 1.79
CA ARG A 79 2.22 -9.81 2.55
C ARG A 79 0.76 -9.95 2.98
N ALA A 80 0.15 -8.87 3.45
CA ALA A 80 -1.22 -8.91 3.95
C ALA A 80 -2.27 -9.19 2.86
N VAL A 81 -2.05 -8.74 1.63
CA VAL A 81 -2.97 -8.95 0.50
C VAL A 81 -2.58 -10.12 -0.39
N GLN A 82 -1.49 -10.82 -0.08
CA GLN A 82 -1.01 -11.96 -0.85
C GLN A 82 -2.06 -13.08 -0.96
N SER A 83 -2.90 -13.25 0.07
CA SER A 83 -3.96 -14.26 0.08
C SER A 83 -5.03 -14.07 -1.00
N LEU A 84 -5.06 -12.92 -1.67
CA LEU A 84 -5.91 -12.66 -2.84
C LEU A 84 -5.36 -13.34 -4.11
N ASN A 85 -4.19 -13.95 -4.03
CA ASN A 85 -3.47 -14.60 -5.11
C ASN A 85 -3.36 -13.73 -6.39
N ASN A 86 -3.02 -12.45 -6.19
CA ASN A 86 -2.79 -11.54 -7.30
C ASN A 86 -1.35 -11.73 -7.81
N LYS A 87 -1.22 -12.02 -9.11
CA LYS A 87 0.08 -12.26 -9.76
C LYS A 87 1.10 -11.14 -9.50
N ALA A 88 0.72 -9.87 -9.63
CA ALA A 88 1.63 -8.75 -9.46
C ALA A 88 2.11 -8.63 -7.99
N ILE A 89 1.24 -8.94 -7.02
CA ILE A 89 1.61 -8.98 -5.60
C ILE A 89 2.62 -10.10 -5.36
N ASN A 90 2.34 -11.31 -5.86
CA ASN A 90 3.22 -12.47 -5.66
C ASN A 90 4.60 -12.24 -6.30
N GLU A 91 4.65 -11.76 -7.54
CA GLU A 91 5.90 -11.47 -8.24
C GLU A 91 6.72 -10.38 -7.53
N ALA A 92 6.07 -9.29 -7.09
CA ALA A 92 6.74 -8.23 -6.37
C ALA A 92 7.27 -8.71 -5.02
N LEU A 93 6.45 -9.43 -4.23
CA LEU A 93 6.85 -9.94 -2.93
C LEU A 93 7.97 -10.98 -3.04
N ASN A 94 7.89 -11.90 -4.01
CA ASN A 94 8.92 -12.91 -4.25
C ASN A 94 10.24 -12.25 -4.66
N SER A 95 10.20 -11.23 -5.52
CA SER A 95 11.40 -10.46 -5.90
C SER A 95 12.07 -9.85 -4.68
N LEU A 96 11.31 -9.22 -3.78
CA LEU A 96 11.84 -8.66 -2.53
C LEU A 96 12.45 -9.73 -1.62
N LEU A 97 11.80 -10.89 -1.48
CA LEU A 97 12.31 -11.99 -0.65
C LEU A 97 13.61 -12.58 -1.22
N ILE A 98 13.75 -12.61 -2.55
CA ILE A 98 14.99 -13.03 -3.22
C ILE A 98 16.11 -12.03 -2.94
N GLU A 99 15.83 -10.72 -3.08
CA GLU A 99 16.81 -9.65 -2.81
C GLU A 99 17.28 -9.63 -1.35
N GLU A 100 16.39 -9.98 -0.41
CA GLU A 100 16.70 -10.07 1.02
C GLU A 100 17.30 -11.41 1.45
N GLU A 101 17.51 -12.35 0.51
CA GLU A 101 17.97 -13.72 0.78
C GLU A 101 17.06 -14.52 1.76
N ASP A 102 15.78 -14.14 1.86
CA ASP A 102 14.76 -14.80 2.70
C ASP A 102 14.15 -16.02 1.96
N TYR A 103 14.96 -17.07 1.80
CA TYR A 103 14.55 -18.30 1.11
C TYR A 103 13.41 -19.04 1.82
N GLN A 104 13.31 -18.91 3.15
CA GLN A 104 12.22 -19.51 3.92
C GLN A 104 10.90 -18.81 3.63
N GLY A 105 10.89 -17.47 3.68
CA GLY A 105 9.73 -16.66 3.32
C GLY A 105 9.32 -16.89 1.88
N LEU A 106 10.28 -16.98 0.94
CA LEU A 106 9.99 -17.27 -0.47
C LEU A 106 9.34 -18.65 -0.65
N ARG A 107 9.83 -19.67 0.07
CA ARG A 107 9.26 -21.01 -0.01
C ARG A 107 7.81 -21.02 0.47
N THR A 108 7.54 -20.42 1.64
CA THR A 108 6.18 -20.30 2.17
C THR A 108 5.26 -19.52 1.22
N SER A 109 5.78 -18.46 0.62
CA SER A 109 5.07 -17.63 -0.35
C SER A 109 4.58 -18.46 -1.55
N ILE A 110 5.47 -19.24 -2.17
CA ILE A 110 5.18 -20.05 -3.36
C ILE A 110 4.32 -21.28 -3.04
N ASP A 111 4.55 -21.93 -1.90
CA ASP A 111 3.78 -23.13 -1.53
C ASP A 111 2.31 -22.79 -1.20
N ALA A 112 2.02 -21.56 -0.79
CA ALA A 112 0.69 -21.13 -0.34
C ALA A 112 -0.16 -20.43 -1.41
N PHE A 113 0.44 -19.75 -2.41
CA PHE A 113 -0.26 -18.87 -3.34
C PHE A 113 0.27 -18.98 -4.77
#